data_AF-A0A2S2PJC1-F1
#
_entry.id   AF-A0A2S2PJC1-F1
#
_cell.length_a   1.000
_cell.length_b   1.000
_cell.length_c   1.000
_cell.angle_alpha   90.00
_cell.angle_beta   90.00
_cell.angle_gamma   90.00
#
_symmetry.space_group_name_H-M   'P 1'
#
loop_
_entity.id
_entity.type
_entity.pdbx_description
1 polymer ?
#
loop_
_entity_poly.entity_id
_entity_poly.type
_entity_poly.pdbx_seq_one_letter_code
_entity_poly.pdbx_strand_id
1 'polypeptide(L)'
;MCKMKPYYIRHTNVGRPAVDFKKATLMTIWYLSNTETFRQIGDRFGLNRGHACRTIHKYLQSLSILLDDFIIWPKGISETITVQEFKNLRLNYMPNTIGCIDGCHIRIHSPKYKRSEYTNRKMFQSIVLLAVCNAKLEFTYIFSGWPGSSHDARVFKNSSLGDTLLNNPQEIVTKDVHILGDSAFPLLESLIVSYKAVHILSEKEKLFNKRLSSTRVVIEQAFGLLLGRFRRLKSLEAKSIRLMSLTVTGACILHNLVLKNNDLMEIDTDTEHLNLDHLIEETETNQEFTVPIALNQRNEIDKRNMLASRFYED
;
A
#
# COMPACT_ATOMS: atom_id res chain seq x y z
N MET A 1 -12.58 4.77 16.65
CA MET A 1 -13.46 3.57 16.49
C MET A 1 -14.92 3.78 16.89
N CYS A 2 -15.29 4.72 17.78
CA CYS A 2 -16.68 4.92 18.20
C CYS A 2 -17.67 5.21 17.06
N LYS A 3 -17.22 5.91 16.00
CA LYS A 3 -17.98 6.13 14.77
C LYS A 3 -18.44 4.83 14.07
N MET A 4 -17.77 3.70 14.31
CA MET A 4 -18.07 2.42 13.68
C MET A 4 -19.25 1.68 14.33
N LYS A 5 -19.56 2.00 15.60
CA LYS A 5 -20.54 1.28 16.41
C LYS A 5 -21.94 1.22 15.76
N PRO A 6 -22.47 2.31 15.16
CA PRO A 6 -23.76 2.26 14.46
C PRO A 6 -23.77 1.31 13.25
N TYR A 7 -22.66 1.20 12.52
CA TYR A 7 -22.55 0.33 11.34
C TYR A 7 -22.42 -1.15 11.69
N TYR A 8 -21.95 -1.45 12.91
CA TYR A 8 -21.79 -2.82 13.38
C TYR A 8 -23.05 -3.35 14.08
N ILE A 9 -23.74 -2.53 14.87
CA ILE A 9 -24.94 -2.97 15.59
C ILE A 9 -26.09 -3.16 14.58
N ARG A 10 -26.73 -4.34 14.60
CA ARG A 10 -28.03 -4.53 13.94
C ARG A 10 -29.10 -4.59 15.01
N HIS A 11 -30.19 -3.87 14.79
CA HIS A 11 -31.43 -4.06 15.56
C HIS A 11 -32.19 -5.24 14.94
N THR A 12 -31.88 -6.47 15.34
CA THR A 12 -32.67 -7.65 14.98
C THR A 12 -33.30 -8.24 16.24
N ASN A 13 -34.63 -8.32 16.27
CA ASN A 13 -35.39 -8.87 17.40
C ASN A 13 -35.49 -10.41 17.38
N VAL A 14 -34.80 -11.08 16.45
CA VAL A 14 -34.85 -12.53 16.26
C VAL A 14 -33.45 -13.11 16.07
N GLY A 15 -33.23 -14.34 16.56
CA GLY A 15 -31.96 -15.07 16.46
C GLY A 15 -31.01 -14.87 17.64
N ARG A 16 -29.80 -15.42 17.54
CA ARG A 16 -28.76 -15.23 18.58
C ARG A 16 -28.33 -13.75 18.62
N PRO A 17 -28.15 -13.16 19.81
CA PRO A 17 -27.73 -11.77 19.94
C PRO A 17 -26.36 -11.56 19.26
N ALA A 18 -26.19 -10.39 18.66
CA ALA A 18 -24.92 -10.00 18.08
C ALA A 18 -23.83 -9.96 19.15
N VAL A 19 -22.62 -10.38 18.80
CA VAL A 19 -21.46 -10.21 19.67
C VAL A 19 -21.29 -8.73 19.99
N ASP A 20 -21.11 -8.40 21.27
CA ASP A 20 -20.87 -7.03 21.71
C ASP A 20 -19.74 -6.35 20.91
N PHE A 21 -19.89 -5.04 20.68
CA PHE A 21 -18.95 -4.27 19.86
C PHE A 21 -17.52 -4.35 20.38
N LYS A 22 -17.30 -4.21 21.70
CA LYS A 22 -15.96 -4.28 22.30
C LYS A 22 -15.35 -5.66 22.07
N LYS A 23 -16.13 -6.71 22.26
CA LYS A 23 -15.69 -8.09 22.02
C LYS A 23 -15.37 -8.34 20.55
N ALA A 24 -16.17 -7.81 19.62
CA ALA A 24 -15.90 -7.90 18.18
C ALA A 24 -14.65 -7.13 17.75
N THR A 25 -14.42 -5.94 18.33
CA THR A 25 -13.19 -5.16 18.13
C THR A 25 -11.96 -5.94 18.54
N LEU A 26 -11.92 -6.42 19.79
CA LEU A 26 -10.77 -7.16 20.33
C LEU A 26 -10.52 -8.44 19.52
N MET A 27 -11.58 -9.16 19.15
CA MET A 27 -11.47 -10.37 18.33
C MET A 27 -10.92 -10.08 16.92
N THR A 28 -11.29 -8.96 16.32
CA THR A 28 -10.85 -8.62 14.95
C THR A 28 -9.41 -8.11 14.96
N ILE A 29 -9.03 -7.29 15.93
CA ILE A 29 -7.63 -6.90 16.15
C ILE A 29 -6.78 -8.16 16.37
N TRP A 30 -7.22 -9.07 17.25
CA TRP A 30 -6.54 -10.33 17.49
C TRP A 30 -6.40 -11.18 16.22
N TYR A 31 -7.45 -11.26 15.40
CA TYR A 31 -7.43 -11.96 14.13
C TYR A 31 -6.40 -11.40 13.14
N LEU A 32 -6.26 -10.07 13.06
CA LEU A 32 -5.33 -9.39 12.17
C LEU A 32 -3.88 -9.49 12.65
N SER A 33 -3.65 -9.40 13.96
CA SER A 33 -2.31 -9.44 14.56
C SER A 33 -1.72 -10.85 14.71
N ASN A 34 -2.52 -11.91 14.52
CA ASN A 34 -2.10 -13.30 14.70
C ASN A 34 -2.47 -14.18 13.51
N THR A 35 -1.88 -15.38 13.44
CA THR A 35 -2.16 -16.38 12.38
C THR A 35 -3.12 -17.49 12.82
N GLU A 36 -3.71 -17.39 14.02
CA GLU A 36 -4.66 -18.40 14.57
C GLU A 36 -5.85 -18.71 13.65
N THR A 37 -6.32 -19.95 13.67
CA THR A 37 -7.52 -20.35 12.91
C THR A 37 -8.78 -19.74 13.54
N PHE A 38 -9.87 -19.61 12.76
CA PHE A 38 -11.17 -19.18 13.30
C PHE A 38 -11.71 -20.08 14.44
N ARG A 39 -11.25 -21.34 14.54
CA ARG A 39 -11.61 -22.22 15.67
C ARG A 39 -10.93 -21.74 16.95
N GLN A 40 -9.60 -21.58 16.92
CA GLN A 40 -8.81 -21.08 18.05
C GLN A 40 -9.29 -19.71 18.52
N ILE A 41 -9.57 -18.81 17.58
CA ILE A 41 -10.13 -17.49 17.90
C ILE A 41 -11.53 -17.63 18.51
N GLY A 42 -12.36 -18.53 17.99
CA GLY A 42 -13.64 -18.85 18.59
C GLY A 42 -13.50 -19.28 20.05
N ASP A 43 -12.66 -20.26 20.32
CA ASP A 43 -12.42 -20.81 21.66
C ASP A 43 -11.93 -19.71 22.62
N ARG A 44 -10.97 -18.89 22.18
CA ARG A 44 -10.42 -17.75 22.96
C ARG A 44 -11.50 -16.74 23.36
N PHE A 45 -12.42 -16.45 22.46
CA PHE A 45 -13.48 -15.48 22.70
C PHE A 45 -14.79 -16.15 23.15
N GLY A 46 -14.80 -17.45 23.48
CA GLY A 46 -16.02 -18.15 23.92
C GLY A 46 -17.13 -18.14 22.87
N LEU A 47 -16.79 -18.34 21.60
CA LEU A 47 -17.69 -18.40 20.45
C LEU A 47 -17.39 -19.66 19.63
N ASN A 48 -18.41 -20.23 18.98
CA ASN A 48 -18.13 -21.25 17.98
C ASN A 48 -17.41 -20.64 16.77
N ARG A 49 -16.60 -21.45 16.07
CA ARG A 49 -15.85 -21.09 14.85
C ARG A 49 -16.66 -20.26 13.84
N GLY A 50 -17.89 -20.68 13.54
CA GLY A 50 -18.73 -20.01 12.56
C GLY A 50 -19.17 -18.61 12.99
N HIS A 51 -19.45 -18.45 14.29
CA HIS A 51 -19.84 -17.17 14.86
C HIS A 51 -18.67 -16.19 14.91
N ALA A 52 -17.47 -16.65 15.28
CA ALA A 52 -16.24 -15.85 15.24
C ALA A 52 -15.96 -15.36 13.81
N CYS A 53 -15.96 -16.28 12.84
CA CYS A 53 -15.76 -15.97 11.42
C CYS A 53 -16.74 -14.90 10.88
N ARG A 54 -18.05 -15.08 11.13
CA ARG A 54 -19.07 -14.09 10.71
C ARG A 54 -18.90 -12.74 11.40
N THR A 55 -18.53 -12.74 12.68
CA THR A 55 -18.34 -11.51 13.45
C THR A 55 -17.16 -10.71 12.92
N ILE A 56 -16.02 -11.36 12.68
CA ILE A 56 -14.81 -10.73 12.14
C ILE A 56 -15.08 -10.16 10.74
N HIS A 57 -15.69 -10.95 9.85
CA HIS A 57 -16.00 -10.46 8.49
C HIS A 57 -16.96 -9.27 8.52
N LYS A 58 -18.00 -9.33 9.35
CA LYS A 58 -18.93 -8.21 9.54
C LYS A 58 -18.20 -6.97 10.07
N TYR A 59 -17.30 -7.16 11.04
CA TYR A 59 -16.50 -6.07 11.59
C TYR A 59 -15.61 -5.42 10.53
N LEU A 60 -14.89 -6.21 9.73
CA LEU A 60 -14.04 -5.71 8.64
C LEU A 60 -14.86 -4.95 7.59
N GLN A 61 -16.07 -5.41 7.27
CA GLN A 61 -16.99 -4.69 6.38
C GLN A 61 -17.44 -3.35 6.98
N SER A 62 -17.77 -3.31 8.28
CA SER A 62 -18.10 -2.05 8.95
C SER A 62 -16.89 -1.12 9.03
N LEU A 63 -15.69 -1.66 9.20
CA LEU A 63 -14.45 -0.89 9.26
C LEU A 63 -14.11 -0.27 7.90
N SER A 64 -14.32 -0.99 6.80
CA SER A 64 -14.06 -0.46 5.44
C SER A 64 -14.94 0.73 5.07
N ILE A 65 -16.08 0.95 5.74
CA ILE A 65 -16.90 2.16 5.56
C ILE A 65 -16.15 3.41 6.06
N LEU A 66 -15.22 3.25 7.00
CA LEU A 66 -14.40 4.32 7.53
C LEU A 66 -13.08 4.50 6.75
N LEU A 67 -12.94 3.91 5.55
CA LEU A 67 -11.70 4.00 4.78
C LEU A 67 -11.23 5.46 4.62
N ASP A 68 -12.14 6.33 4.17
CA ASP A 68 -11.85 7.74 3.87
C ASP A 68 -11.63 8.59 5.13
N ASP A 69 -11.99 8.10 6.32
CA ASP A 69 -11.68 8.75 7.60
C ASP A 69 -10.19 8.54 8.01
N PHE A 70 -9.54 7.50 7.48
CA PHE A 70 -8.20 7.07 7.92
C PHE A 70 -7.14 7.08 6.83
N ILE A 71 -7.52 6.80 5.58
CA ILE A 71 -6.66 6.83 4.39
C ILE A 71 -6.99 8.10 3.62
N ILE A 72 -6.25 9.17 3.88
CA ILE A 72 -6.59 10.52 3.42
C ILE A 72 -5.50 10.99 2.45
N TRP A 73 -5.90 11.34 1.24
CA TRP A 73 -5.00 11.98 0.28
C TRP A 73 -4.67 13.41 0.73
N PRO A 74 -3.38 13.83 0.72
CA PRO A 74 -3.02 15.17 1.13
C PRO A 74 -3.46 16.20 0.08
N LYS A 75 -4.42 17.07 0.44
CA LYS A 75 -4.90 18.18 -0.40
C LYS A 75 -4.83 19.51 0.35
N GLY A 76 -4.68 20.61 -0.39
CA GLY A 76 -4.62 21.96 0.17
C GLY A 76 -3.49 22.11 1.18
N ILE A 77 -3.80 22.58 2.38
CA ILE A 77 -2.79 22.80 3.44
C ILE A 77 -2.04 21.51 3.80
N SER A 78 -2.71 20.36 3.78
CA SER A 78 -2.09 19.07 4.09
C SER A 78 -1.00 18.69 3.07
N GLU A 79 -1.19 19.06 1.80
CA GLU A 79 -0.20 18.85 0.74
C GLU A 79 1.12 19.57 1.04
N THR A 80 1.04 20.86 1.41
CA THR A 80 2.22 21.66 1.79
C THR A 80 2.91 21.10 3.03
N ILE A 81 2.15 20.64 4.03
CA ILE A 81 2.70 20.00 5.23
C ILE A 81 3.47 18.73 4.83
N THR A 82 2.88 17.87 4.00
CA THR A 82 3.53 16.64 3.57
C THR A 82 4.80 16.89 2.77
N VAL A 83 4.84 17.91 1.89
CA VAL A 83 6.08 18.31 1.21
C VAL A 83 7.17 18.68 2.21
N GLN A 84 6.82 19.44 3.26
CA GLN A 84 7.78 19.83 4.29
C GLN A 84 8.24 18.64 5.13
N GLU A 85 7.37 17.67 5.39
CA GLU A 85 7.73 16.42 6.07
C GLU A 85 8.73 15.60 5.25
N PHE A 86 8.52 15.47 3.93
CA PHE A 86 9.49 14.82 3.04
C PHE A 86 10.83 15.56 2.99
N LYS A 87 10.81 16.90 2.98
CA LYS A 87 12.01 17.72 3.06
C LYS A 87 12.81 17.49 4.35
N ASN A 88 12.12 17.31 5.47
CA ASN A 88 12.74 17.08 6.78
C ASN A 88 13.10 15.61 7.03
N LEU A 89 12.71 14.69 6.14
CA LEU A 89 12.89 13.26 6.32
C LEU A 89 14.36 12.83 6.32
N ARG A 90 15.16 13.42 5.43
CA ARG A 90 16.58 13.06 5.21
C ARG A 90 17.29 14.15 4.41
N LEU A 91 18.62 14.16 4.42
CA LEU A 91 19.42 15.13 3.64
C LEU A 91 19.20 15.00 2.13
N ASN A 92 19.15 13.78 1.60
CA ASN A 92 19.06 13.49 0.17
C ASN A 92 17.61 13.27 -0.32
N TYR A 93 16.68 14.10 0.14
CA TYR A 93 15.26 13.97 -0.20
C TYR A 93 14.97 14.41 -1.65
N MET A 94 13.86 13.92 -2.20
CA MET A 94 13.29 14.45 -3.45
C MET A 94 12.35 15.62 -3.13
N PRO A 95 12.55 16.81 -3.74
CA PRO A 95 11.74 17.99 -3.49
C PRO A 95 10.32 17.80 -4.03
N ASN A 96 9.37 18.56 -3.48
CA ASN A 96 7.96 18.58 -3.89
C ASN A 96 7.27 17.20 -3.89
N THR A 97 7.76 16.27 -3.08
CA THR A 97 7.17 14.93 -2.93
C THR A 97 6.03 14.98 -1.92
N ILE A 98 4.89 14.40 -2.28
CA ILE A 98 3.71 14.26 -1.39
C ILE A 98 3.39 12.80 -1.04
N GLY A 99 4.09 11.85 -1.64
CA GLY A 99 3.93 10.44 -1.31
C GLY A 99 4.81 9.54 -2.16
N CYS A 100 5.02 8.31 -1.70
CA CYS A 100 5.71 7.26 -2.43
C CYS A 100 4.71 6.13 -2.73
N ILE A 101 4.60 5.73 -4.00
CA ILE A 101 3.74 4.64 -4.47
C ILE A 101 4.54 3.37 -4.68
N ASP A 102 3.97 2.23 -4.27
CA ASP A 102 4.50 0.92 -4.59
C ASP A 102 3.46 -0.20 -4.45
N GLY A 103 3.75 -1.36 -5.06
CA GLY A 103 3.01 -2.59 -4.93
C GLY A 103 3.57 -3.50 -3.84
N CYS A 104 2.69 -4.20 -3.12
CA CYS A 104 3.04 -5.19 -2.11
C CYS A 104 2.30 -6.50 -2.37
N HIS A 105 3.04 -7.61 -2.44
CA HIS A 105 2.47 -8.94 -2.60
C HIS A 105 2.03 -9.53 -1.26
N ILE A 106 0.72 -9.61 -1.04
CA ILE A 106 0.11 -10.28 0.11
C ILE A 106 -0.09 -11.76 -0.24
N ARG A 107 0.66 -12.64 0.42
CA ARG A 107 0.60 -14.08 0.16
C ARG A 107 -0.79 -14.63 0.48
N ILE A 108 -1.27 -15.51 -0.38
CA ILE A 108 -2.56 -16.19 -0.22
C ILE A 108 -2.37 -17.69 -0.31
N HIS A 109 -3.28 -18.44 0.33
CA HIS A 109 -3.41 -19.86 0.03
C HIS A 109 -3.86 -20.05 -1.41
N SER A 110 -3.30 -21.07 -2.07
CA SER A 110 -3.57 -21.34 -3.48
C SER A 110 -5.08 -21.34 -3.75
N PRO A 111 -5.58 -20.47 -4.63
CA PRO A 111 -6.97 -20.54 -5.02
C PRO A 111 -7.18 -21.89 -5.73
N LYS A 112 -8.38 -22.47 -5.54
CA LYS A 112 -8.74 -23.75 -6.18
C LYS A 112 -8.82 -23.63 -7.71
N TYR A 113 -9.03 -22.42 -8.21
CA TYR A 113 -9.16 -22.09 -9.62
C TYR A 113 -8.20 -20.94 -9.94
N LYS A 114 -7.74 -20.84 -11.20
CA LYS A 114 -6.90 -19.73 -11.68
C LYS A 114 -5.57 -19.56 -10.93
N ARG A 115 -4.97 -20.65 -10.43
CA ARG A 115 -3.70 -20.60 -9.66
C ARG A 115 -2.61 -19.80 -10.36
N SER A 116 -2.47 -19.96 -11.68
CA SER A 116 -1.49 -19.22 -12.50
C SER A 116 -1.67 -17.71 -12.44
N GLU A 117 -2.90 -17.20 -12.40
CA GLU A 117 -3.18 -15.75 -12.30
C GLU A 117 -2.68 -15.16 -10.97
N TYR A 118 -2.59 -15.97 -9.92
CA TYR A 118 -2.15 -15.49 -8.60
C TYR A 118 -0.68 -15.78 -8.33
N THR A 119 -0.01 -16.59 -9.16
CA THR A 119 1.42 -16.88 -9.02
C THR A 119 2.23 -15.67 -9.49
N ASN A 120 3.00 -15.08 -8.57
CA ASN A 120 3.88 -13.97 -8.88
C ASN A 120 5.22 -14.46 -9.48
N ARG A 121 6.09 -13.51 -9.81
CA ARG A 121 7.45 -13.77 -10.35
C ARG A 121 8.32 -14.63 -9.40
N LYS A 122 8.05 -14.57 -8.09
CA LYS A 122 8.71 -15.37 -7.05
C LYS A 122 8.06 -16.74 -6.80
N MET A 123 7.22 -17.21 -7.74
CA MET A 123 6.61 -18.54 -7.74
C MET A 123 5.70 -18.84 -6.54
N PHE A 124 5.13 -17.83 -5.89
CA PHE A 124 4.11 -18.00 -4.85
C PHE A 124 2.80 -17.28 -5.16
N GLN A 125 1.69 -17.78 -4.59
CA GLN A 125 0.38 -17.17 -4.81
C GLN A 125 0.20 -15.92 -3.94
N SER A 126 -0.21 -14.82 -4.55
CA SER A 126 -0.46 -13.55 -3.85
C SER A 126 -1.59 -12.75 -4.49
N ILE A 127 -2.10 -11.79 -3.73
CA ILE A 127 -2.80 -10.63 -4.27
C ILE A 127 -1.92 -9.39 -4.11
N VAL A 128 -2.12 -8.40 -4.97
CA VAL A 128 -1.40 -7.12 -4.91
C VAL A 128 -2.18 -6.13 -4.04
N LEU A 129 -1.46 -5.45 -3.15
CA LEU A 129 -1.83 -4.20 -2.50
C LEU A 129 -0.99 -3.08 -3.14
N LEU A 130 -1.61 -2.19 -3.90
CA LEU A 130 -1.00 -0.95 -4.34
C LEU A 130 -1.28 0.12 -3.26
N ALA A 131 -0.27 0.83 -2.80
CA ALA A 131 -0.46 1.89 -1.79
C ALA A 131 0.43 3.10 -2.06
N VAL A 132 -0.03 4.26 -1.57
CA VAL A 132 0.79 5.47 -1.42
C VAL A 132 0.95 5.75 0.06
N CYS A 133 2.16 6.09 0.52
CA CYS A 133 2.38 6.57 1.88
C CYS A 133 3.05 7.94 1.92
N ASN A 134 2.81 8.68 3.00
CA ASN A 134 3.50 9.93 3.31
C ASN A 134 4.82 9.68 4.05
N ALA A 135 5.55 10.75 4.37
CA ALA A 135 6.81 10.69 5.12
C ALA A 135 6.67 10.14 6.56
N LYS A 136 5.44 10.13 7.11
CA LYS A 136 5.10 9.57 8.42
C LYS A 136 4.72 8.08 8.37
N LEU A 137 4.92 7.43 7.22
CA LEU A 137 4.58 6.01 7.00
C LEU A 137 3.07 5.71 7.05
N GLU A 138 2.23 6.74 6.99
CA GLU A 138 0.78 6.59 6.90
C GLU A 138 0.36 6.38 5.45
N PHE A 139 -0.53 5.43 5.20
CA PHE A 139 -1.09 5.22 3.87
C PHE A 139 -2.08 6.33 3.53
N THR A 140 -1.88 7.02 2.42
CA THR A 140 -2.77 8.09 1.91
C THR A 140 -3.66 7.60 0.76
N TYR A 141 -3.35 6.43 0.20
CA TYR A 141 -4.15 5.70 -0.77
C TYR A 141 -3.87 4.21 -0.67
N ILE A 142 -4.89 3.37 -0.86
CA ILE A 142 -4.75 1.92 -0.97
C ILE A 142 -5.68 1.36 -2.06
N PHE A 143 -5.23 0.31 -2.73
CA PHE A 143 -6.03 -0.46 -3.68
C PHE A 143 -5.57 -1.92 -3.65
N SER A 144 -6.47 -2.86 -3.35
CA SER A 144 -6.10 -4.26 -3.11
C SER A 144 -7.01 -5.27 -3.79
N GLY A 145 -6.49 -6.47 -4.02
CA GLY A 145 -7.26 -7.61 -4.53
C GLY A 145 -6.91 -8.03 -5.96
N TRP A 146 -5.92 -7.37 -6.59
CA TRP A 146 -5.45 -7.76 -7.92
C TRP A 146 -4.66 -9.07 -7.89
N PRO A 147 -4.72 -9.91 -8.94
CA PRO A 147 -3.96 -11.15 -8.99
C PRO A 147 -2.44 -10.90 -8.95
N GLY A 148 -1.71 -11.73 -8.20
CA GLY A 148 -0.26 -11.60 -7.99
C GLY A 148 0.62 -11.73 -9.24
N SER A 149 0.11 -12.19 -10.38
CA SER A 149 0.84 -12.13 -11.65
C SER A 149 0.80 -10.74 -12.30
N SER A 150 -0.02 -9.82 -11.79
CA SER A 150 -0.19 -8.48 -12.38
C SER A 150 0.99 -7.57 -12.06
N HIS A 151 1.51 -6.89 -13.08
CA HIS A 151 2.52 -5.85 -12.92
C HIS A 151 1.96 -4.58 -12.29
N ASP A 152 2.77 -3.86 -11.54
CA ASP A 152 2.35 -2.64 -10.83
C ASP A 152 1.82 -1.56 -11.78
N ALA A 153 2.42 -1.39 -12.96
CA ALA A 153 1.88 -0.51 -14.01
C ALA A 153 0.43 -0.83 -14.36
N ARG A 154 0.09 -2.12 -14.44
CA ARG A 154 -1.26 -2.58 -14.80
C ARG A 154 -2.22 -2.35 -13.64
N VAL A 155 -1.80 -2.67 -12.41
CA VAL A 155 -2.60 -2.42 -11.21
C VAL A 155 -2.88 -0.93 -11.05
N PHE A 156 -1.86 -0.08 -11.22
CA PHE A 156 -1.96 1.38 -11.22
C PHE A 156 -2.99 1.89 -12.22
N LYS A 157 -2.84 1.54 -13.50
CA LYS A 157 -3.75 1.99 -14.59
C LYS A 157 -5.22 1.62 -14.35
N ASN A 158 -5.49 0.55 -13.61
CA ASN A 158 -6.85 0.09 -13.31
C ASN A 158 -7.32 0.50 -11.91
N SER A 159 -6.55 1.32 -11.21
CA SER A 159 -6.89 1.86 -9.91
C SER A 159 -7.48 3.26 -10.04
N SER A 160 -8.31 3.70 -9.09
CA SER A 160 -8.90 5.05 -9.15
C SER A 160 -7.83 6.14 -9.13
N LEU A 161 -6.74 5.94 -8.38
CA LEU A 161 -5.59 6.85 -8.41
C LEU A 161 -4.97 6.96 -9.81
N GLY A 162 -4.75 5.83 -10.49
CA GLY A 162 -4.17 5.84 -11.83
C GLY A 162 -5.09 6.49 -12.86
N ASP A 163 -6.40 6.22 -12.79
CA ASP A 163 -7.39 6.88 -13.63
C ASP A 163 -7.37 8.41 -13.45
N THR A 164 -7.35 8.90 -12.20
CA THR A 164 -7.27 10.33 -11.93
C THR A 164 -5.93 10.93 -12.38
N LEU A 165 -4.79 10.30 -12.10
CA LEU A 165 -3.48 10.86 -12.48
C LEU A 165 -3.24 10.87 -13.99
N LEU A 166 -3.83 9.93 -14.74
CA LEU A 166 -3.71 9.86 -16.20
C LEU A 166 -4.65 10.85 -16.90
N ASN A 167 -5.85 11.07 -16.37
CA ASN A 167 -6.88 11.86 -17.04
C ASN A 167 -7.00 13.29 -16.47
N ASN A 168 -7.03 13.45 -15.14
CA ASN A 168 -7.28 14.73 -14.45
C ASN A 168 -6.36 14.92 -13.22
N PRO A 169 -5.01 14.93 -13.37
CA PRO A 169 -4.10 14.94 -12.23
C PRO A 169 -4.29 16.13 -11.28
N GLN A 170 -4.73 17.29 -11.80
CA GLN A 170 -4.95 18.52 -11.02
C GLN A 170 -6.09 18.40 -9.99
N GLU A 171 -6.94 17.36 -10.06
CA GLU A 171 -7.97 17.12 -9.04
C GLU A 171 -7.36 16.70 -7.69
N ILE A 172 -6.17 16.09 -7.72
CA ILE A 172 -5.55 15.47 -6.54
C ILE A 172 -4.09 15.89 -6.32
N VAL A 173 -3.40 16.40 -7.33
CA VAL A 173 -1.99 16.79 -7.27
C VAL A 173 -1.82 18.18 -7.89
N THR A 174 -1.33 19.15 -7.12
CA THR A 174 -1.01 20.48 -7.68
C THR A 174 0.17 20.41 -8.66
N LYS A 175 0.23 21.32 -9.64
CA LYS A 175 1.19 21.30 -10.76
C LYS A 175 2.67 21.06 -10.37
N ASP A 176 3.12 21.63 -9.25
CA ASP A 176 4.53 21.60 -8.84
C ASP A 176 4.89 20.41 -7.94
N VAL A 177 3.91 19.67 -7.45
CA VAL A 177 4.13 18.50 -6.58
C VAL A 177 3.94 17.19 -7.34
N HIS A 178 4.38 16.09 -6.73
CA HIS A 178 4.31 14.76 -7.33
C HIS A 178 4.42 13.64 -6.29
N ILE A 179 4.01 12.44 -6.69
CA ILE A 179 4.36 11.20 -5.98
C ILE A 179 5.58 10.54 -6.65
N LEU A 180 6.27 9.66 -5.92
CA LEU A 180 7.43 8.91 -6.41
C LEU A 180 7.10 7.43 -6.57
N GLY A 181 7.44 6.84 -7.72
CA GLY A 181 7.31 5.40 -7.98
C GLY A 181 8.62 4.77 -8.43
N ASP A 182 8.66 3.44 -8.50
CA ASP A 182 9.74 2.73 -9.19
C ASP A 182 9.66 2.88 -10.71
N SER A 183 10.64 2.31 -11.41
CA SER A 183 10.67 2.28 -12.87
C SER A 183 9.56 1.42 -13.52
N ALA A 184 8.84 0.61 -12.74
CA ALA A 184 7.73 -0.18 -13.27
C ALA A 184 6.51 0.70 -13.55
N PHE A 185 6.32 1.80 -12.84
CA PHE A 185 5.24 2.77 -13.11
C PHE A 185 5.49 3.63 -14.36
N PRO A 186 4.43 4.18 -14.98
CA PRO A 186 4.58 5.19 -16.02
C PRO A 186 5.15 6.50 -15.44
N LEU A 187 6.01 7.17 -16.21
CA LEU A 187 6.44 8.54 -15.89
C LEU A 187 5.30 9.52 -16.23
N LEU A 188 4.93 10.38 -15.28
CA LEU A 188 3.96 11.45 -15.45
C LEU A 188 4.50 12.73 -14.77
N GLU A 189 3.94 13.90 -15.09
CA GLU A 189 4.28 15.13 -14.35
C GLU A 189 3.94 15.01 -12.85
N SER A 190 2.88 14.25 -12.51
CA SER A 190 2.41 14.00 -11.16
C SER A 190 2.98 12.72 -10.51
N LEU A 191 3.72 11.89 -11.27
CA LEU A 191 4.34 10.65 -10.82
C LEU A 191 5.74 10.51 -11.41
N ILE A 192 6.75 10.78 -10.59
CA ILE A 192 8.15 10.73 -11.00
C ILE A 192 8.75 9.36 -10.69
N VAL A 193 9.42 8.78 -11.68
CA VAL A 193 10.03 7.44 -11.60
C VAL A 193 11.52 7.49 -11.95
N SER A 194 12.27 6.47 -11.52
CA SER A 194 13.70 6.34 -11.82
C SER A 194 13.98 6.24 -13.34
N TYR A 195 15.21 6.62 -13.72
CA TYR A 195 15.74 6.27 -15.03
C TYR A 195 15.93 4.75 -15.11
N LYS A 196 15.39 4.13 -16.15
CA LYS A 196 15.58 2.70 -16.45
C LYS A 196 17.01 2.48 -16.95
N ALA A 197 17.65 1.40 -16.52
CA ALA A 197 19.00 1.03 -16.95
C ALA A 197 19.03 0.36 -18.34
N VAL A 198 18.20 0.85 -19.28
CA VAL A 198 18.23 0.39 -20.69
C VAL A 198 19.56 0.77 -21.36
N HIS A 199 20.21 1.81 -20.83
CA HIS A 199 21.54 2.29 -21.21
C HIS A 199 22.41 2.46 -19.97
N ILE A 200 23.73 2.66 -20.19
CA ILE A 200 24.65 3.06 -19.13
C ILE A 200 24.22 4.43 -18.62
N LEU A 201 23.70 4.48 -17.39
CA LEU A 201 23.26 5.72 -16.76
C LEU A 201 24.45 6.66 -16.56
N SER A 202 24.25 7.94 -16.90
CA SER A 202 25.16 9.02 -16.55
C SER A 202 25.25 9.21 -15.03
N GLU A 203 26.32 9.83 -14.53
CA GLU A 203 26.46 10.13 -13.10
C GLU A 203 25.29 10.98 -12.56
N LYS A 204 24.77 11.88 -13.40
CA LYS A 204 23.56 12.65 -13.11
C LYS A 204 22.32 11.77 -12.90
N GLU A 205 22.07 10.83 -13.81
CA GLU A 205 20.95 9.89 -13.70
C GLU A 205 21.11 8.94 -12.50
N LYS A 206 22.35 8.49 -12.22
CA LYS A 206 22.65 7.68 -11.03
C LYS A 206 22.38 8.45 -9.74
N LEU A 207 22.80 9.72 -9.65
CA LEU A 207 22.54 10.57 -8.49
C LEU A 207 21.04 10.80 -8.30
N PHE A 208 20.31 11.06 -9.39
CA PHE A 208 18.85 11.17 -9.36
C PHE A 208 18.20 9.89 -8.83
N ASN A 209 18.55 8.72 -9.39
CA ASN A 209 18.01 7.43 -8.95
C ASN A 209 18.34 7.17 -7.47
N LYS A 210 19.55 7.52 -7.02
CA LYS A 210 19.94 7.40 -5.61
C LYS A 210 19.06 8.25 -4.68
N ARG A 211 18.79 9.51 -5.02
CA ARG A 211 17.89 10.38 -4.23
C ARG A 211 16.44 9.89 -4.25
N LEU A 212 15.96 9.45 -5.42
CA LEU A 212 14.62 8.87 -5.59
C LEU A 212 14.46 7.61 -4.74
N SER A 213 15.35 6.64 -4.90
CA SER A 213 15.31 5.37 -4.15
C SER A 213 15.45 5.63 -2.65
N SER A 214 16.35 6.52 -2.24
CA SER A 214 16.45 6.94 -0.83
C SER A 214 15.09 7.42 -0.33
N THR A 215 14.50 8.43 -0.96
CA THR A 215 13.20 8.97 -0.53
C THR A 215 12.10 7.90 -0.49
N ARG A 216 12.08 7.00 -1.48
CA ARG A 216 11.10 5.90 -1.59
C ARG A 216 11.18 4.85 -0.49
N VAL A 217 12.30 4.68 0.22
CA VAL A 217 12.42 3.71 1.34
C VAL A 217 11.26 3.79 2.33
N VAL A 218 10.60 4.95 2.47
CA VAL A 218 9.40 5.10 3.33
C VAL A 218 8.26 4.15 2.99
N ILE A 219 8.01 3.83 1.70
CA ILE A 219 6.89 2.94 1.34
C ILE A 219 7.20 1.49 1.72
N GLU A 220 8.46 1.07 1.54
CA GLU A 220 8.95 -0.24 1.97
C GLU A 220 8.87 -0.36 3.50
N GLN A 221 9.27 0.68 4.24
CA GLN A 221 9.13 0.74 5.69
C GLN A 221 7.66 0.68 6.13
N ALA A 222 6.77 1.40 5.46
CA ALA A 222 5.33 1.37 5.75
C ALA A 222 4.75 -0.04 5.56
N PHE A 223 5.13 -0.75 4.49
CA PHE A 223 4.75 -2.15 4.28
C PHE A 223 5.37 -3.09 5.32
N GLY A 224 6.65 -2.90 5.66
CA GLY A 224 7.32 -3.67 6.72
C GLY A 224 6.58 -3.57 8.05
N LEU A 225 6.21 -2.36 8.47
CA LEU A 225 5.42 -2.10 9.67
C LEU A 225 4.02 -2.73 9.58
N LEU A 226 3.34 -2.60 8.44
CA LEU A 226 2.02 -3.18 8.21
C LEU A 226 2.05 -4.71 8.38
N LEU A 227 3.01 -5.39 7.73
CA LEU A 227 3.15 -6.84 7.75
C LEU A 227 3.70 -7.37 9.08
N GLY A 228 4.54 -6.59 9.76
CA GLY A 228 5.03 -6.88 11.11
C GLY A 228 3.90 -6.86 12.13
N ARG A 229 3.06 -5.82 12.10
CA ARG A 229 1.96 -5.61 13.06
C ARG A 229 0.78 -6.53 12.80
N PHE A 230 0.41 -6.71 11.54
CA PHE A 230 -0.75 -7.50 11.13
C PHE A 230 -0.30 -8.79 10.46
N ARG A 231 0.23 -9.70 11.27
CA ARG A 231 0.80 -10.99 10.83
C ARG A 231 -0.16 -11.84 9.99
N ARG A 232 -1.47 -11.62 10.10
CA ARG A 232 -2.47 -12.24 9.22
C ARG A 232 -2.18 -12.00 7.74
N LEU A 233 -1.62 -10.84 7.39
CA LEU A 233 -1.29 -10.48 6.00
C LEU A 233 -0.10 -11.27 5.45
N LYS A 234 0.72 -11.92 6.29
CA LYS A 234 1.80 -12.79 5.81
C LYS A 234 1.28 -14.04 5.09
N SER A 235 0.03 -14.46 5.35
CA SER A 235 -0.65 -15.53 4.62
C SER A 235 -2.16 -15.50 4.85
N LEU A 236 -2.94 -15.23 3.80
CA LEU A 236 -4.40 -15.20 3.86
C LEU A 236 -5.03 -16.54 3.46
N GLU A 237 -5.85 -17.08 4.35
CA GLU A 237 -6.62 -18.33 4.17
C GLU A 237 -8.06 -18.12 3.66
N ALA A 238 -8.43 -16.88 3.34
CA ALA A 238 -9.81 -16.57 2.97
C ALA A 238 -10.18 -17.22 1.62
N LYS A 239 -11.44 -17.63 1.47
CA LYS A 239 -11.92 -18.30 0.24
C LYS A 239 -12.28 -17.34 -0.90
N SER A 240 -12.31 -16.03 -0.64
CA SER A 240 -12.78 -15.01 -1.57
C SER A 240 -11.84 -13.81 -1.56
N ILE A 241 -11.49 -13.32 -2.75
CA ILE A 241 -10.67 -12.12 -2.97
C ILE A 241 -11.29 -10.92 -2.26
N ARG A 242 -12.62 -10.80 -2.26
CA ARG A 242 -13.33 -9.72 -1.55
C ARG A 242 -13.01 -9.74 -0.05
N LEU A 243 -13.01 -10.92 0.58
CA LEU A 243 -12.69 -11.04 2.00
C LEU A 243 -11.20 -10.77 2.26
N MET A 244 -10.31 -11.22 1.38
CA MET A 244 -8.89 -10.89 1.47
C MET A 244 -8.66 -9.38 1.40
N SER A 245 -9.31 -8.71 0.45
CA SER A 245 -9.21 -7.26 0.25
C SER A 245 -9.77 -6.49 1.45
N LEU A 246 -10.87 -6.95 2.05
CA LEU A 246 -11.39 -6.39 3.30
C LEU A 246 -10.43 -6.56 4.48
N THR A 247 -9.77 -7.71 4.59
CA THR A 247 -8.74 -7.96 5.61
C THR A 247 -7.54 -7.02 5.43
N VAL A 248 -7.05 -6.87 4.19
CA VAL A 248 -5.96 -5.93 3.85
C VAL A 248 -6.38 -4.50 4.17
N THR A 249 -7.57 -4.08 3.73
CA THR A 249 -8.13 -2.75 3.98
C THR A 249 -8.25 -2.46 5.47
N GLY A 250 -8.81 -3.39 6.25
CA GLY A 250 -8.94 -3.24 7.69
C GLY A 250 -7.58 -3.11 8.39
N ALA A 251 -6.57 -3.87 7.96
CA ALA A 251 -5.21 -3.74 8.48
C ALA A 251 -4.58 -2.38 8.13
N CYS A 252 -4.77 -1.86 6.91
CA CYS A 252 -4.28 -0.53 6.52
C CYS A 252 -4.94 0.60 7.33
N ILE A 253 -6.25 0.52 7.57
CA ILE A 253 -6.98 1.47 8.41
C ILE A 253 -6.44 1.45 9.85
N LEU A 254 -6.24 0.25 10.41
CA LEU A 254 -5.70 0.12 11.76
C LEU A 254 -4.22 0.54 11.84
N HIS A 255 -3.43 0.32 10.79
CA HIS A 255 -2.05 0.81 10.70
C HIS A 255 -1.99 2.32 10.88
N ASN A 256 -2.78 3.07 10.10
CA ASN A 256 -2.84 4.53 10.23
C ASN A 256 -3.38 4.97 11.59
N LEU A 257 -4.42 4.29 12.11
CA LEU A 257 -4.94 4.58 13.45
C LEU A 257 -3.87 4.45 14.54
N VAL A 258 -3.05 3.40 14.45
CA VAL A 258 -1.96 3.14 15.40
C VAL A 258 -0.86 4.20 15.29
N LEU A 259 -0.47 4.57 14.07
CA LEU A 259 0.51 5.66 13.84
C LEU A 259 0.03 7.00 14.39
N LYS A 260 -1.24 7.37 14.14
CA LYS A 260 -1.85 8.61 14.68
C LYS A 260 -1.88 8.65 16.21
N ASN A 261 -1.81 7.49 16.85
CA ASN A 261 -1.80 7.35 18.30
C ASN A 261 -0.38 7.18 18.88
N ASN A 262 0.68 7.33 18.06
CA ASN A 262 2.09 7.15 18.44
C ASN A 262 2.41 5.77 19.06
N ASP A 263 1.65 4.74 18.69
CA ASP A 263 1.90 3.35 19.09
C ASP A 263 2.85 2.69 18.07
N LEU A 264 4.11 3.10 18.17
CA LEU A 264 5.18 2.70 17.26
C LEU A 264 5.77 1.36 17.70
N MET A 265 5.91 0.43 16.74
CA MET A 265 6.72 -0.76 16.98
C MET A 265 8.19 -0.40 16.79
N GLU A 266 9.07 -0.96 17.62
CA GLU A 266 10.51 -0.96 17.30
C GLU A 266 10.70 -1.72 15.99
N ILE A 267 11.33 -1.07 15.00
CA ILE A 267 11.71 -1.72 13.76
C ILE A 267 12.90 -2.60 14.09
N ASP A 268 12.68 -3.91 14.18
CA ASP A 268 13.77 -4.86 14.34
C ASP A 268 14.64 -4.79 13.08
N THR A 269 15.91 -4.43 13.22
CA THR A 269 16.84 -4.24 12.10
C THR A 269 17.01 -5.51 11.26
N ASP A 270 16.68 -6.69 11.82
CA ASP A 270 16.68 -7.97 11.10
C ASP A 270 15.59 -8.06 10.01
N THR A 271 14.58 -7.18 10.04
CA THR A 271 13.61 -7.07 8.94
C THR A 271 14.24 -6.52 7.65
N GLU A 272 15.41 -5.88 7.74
CA GLU A 272 16.21 -5.55 6.55
C GLU A 272 16.63 -6.82 5.81
N HIS A 273 16.91 -7.95 6.49
CA HIS A 273 17.35 -9.19 5.84
C HIS A 273 16.24 -9.91 5.07
N LEU A 274 14.98 -9.83 5.51
CA LEU A 274 13.84 -10.35 4.73
C LEU A 274 13.55 -9.49 3.48
N ASN A 275 13.96 -8.22 3.48
CA ASN A 275 13.92 -7.33 2.32
C ASN A 275 15.22 -7.35 1.49
N LEU A 276 16.36 -7.77 2.05
CA LEU A 276 17.64 -7.87 1.33
C LEU A 276 17.67 -9.03 0.35
N ASP A 277 17.01 -10.15 0.66
CA ASP A 277 16.75 -11.22 -0.31
C ASP A 277 15.80 -10.76 -1.44
N HIS A 278 15.14 -9.61 -1.28
CA HIS A 278 14.37 -8.93 -2.32
C HIS A 278 15.23 -8.01 -3.20
N LEU A 279 16.46 -7.68 -2.79
CA LEU A 279 17.32 -6.66 -3.41
C LEU A 279 18.46 -7.23 -4.27
N ILE A 280 18.69 -8.55 -4.30
CA ILE A 280 19.82 -9.15 -5.04
C ILE A 280 19.43 -9.69 -6.44
N GLU A 281 18.15 -9.76 -6.81
CA GLU A 281 17.73 -10.28 -8.14
C GLU A 281 16.90 -9.29 -8.99
N GLU A 282 17.20 -7.99 -8.90
CA GLU A 282 16.80 -7.04 -9.97
C GLU A 282 17.89 -6.93 -11.04
N THR A 283 18.34 -8.07 -11.58
CA THR A 283 18.97 -8.10 -12.91
C THR A 283 17.92 -8.42 -13.96
N GLU A 284 17.46 -7.34 -14.56
CA GLU A 284 16.74 -7.19 -15.83
C GLU A 284 16.52 -8.44 -16.69
N THR A 285 15.24 -8.72 -16.96
CA THR A 285 14.75 -9.03 -18.32
C THR A 285 13.33 -8.46 -18.43
N ASN A 286 13.23 -7.14 -18.61
CA ASN A 286 11.98 -6.52 -19.03
C ASN A 286 11.79 -6.80 -20.52
N GLN A 287 11.06 -7.85 -20.87
CA GLN A 287 10.46 -7.96 -22.20
C GLN A 287 9.44 -6.82 -22.35
N GLU A 288 9.62 -6.04 -23.41
CA GLU A 288 8.82 -4.87 -23.74
C GLU A 288 7.32 -5.18 -23.77
N PHE A 289 6.56 -4.47 -22.94
CA PHE A 289 5.22 -4.05 -23.31
C PHE A 289 5.23 -2.53 -23.38
N THR A 290 5.68 -2.02 -24.53
CA THR A 290 5.46 -0.63 -24.96
C THR A 290 3.96 -0.46 -25.17
N VAL A 291 3.25 -0.03 -24.13
CA VAL A 291 1.89 0.48 -24.31
C VAL A 291 2.04 1.93 -24.78
N PRO A 292 1.62 2.27 -26.02
CA PRO A 292 1.77 3.61 -26.55
C PRO A 292 0.84 4.55 -25.77
N ILE A 293 1.41 5.37 -24.88
CA ILE A 293 0.73 6.54 -24.34
C ILE A 293 1.29 7.72 -25.13
N ALA A 294 0.60 8.09 -26.19
CA ALA A 294 0.84 9.31 -26.94
C ALA A 294 0.09 10.47 -26.26
N LEU A 295 0.63 10.94 -25.13
CA LEU A 295 0.24 12.20 -24.49
C LEU A 295 1.55 12.88 -24.06
N ASN A 296 1.83 14.06 -24.62
CA ASN A 296 2.80 15.08 -24.20
C ASN A 296 4.09 14.67 -23.43
N GLN A 297 4.74 13.55 -23.79
CA GLN A 297 5.96 13.01 -23.14
C GLN A 297 7.09 14.00 -22.83
N ARG A 298 7.12 15.14 -23.51
CA ARG A 298 8.13 16.18 -23.28
C ARG A 298 8.06 16.75 -21.86
N ASN A 299 6.88 17.09 -21.34
CA ASN A 299 6.79 17.80 -20.06
C ASN A 299 7.26 16.96 -18.88
N GLU A 300 6.85 15.69 -18.80
CA GLU A 300 7.26 14.80 -17.70
C GLU A 300 8.75 14.42 -17.77
N ILE A 301 9.29 14.25 -18.97
CA ILE A 301 10.72 14.01 -19.19
C ILE A 301 11.51 15.25 -18.80
N ASP A 302 11.07 16.43 -19.22
CA ASP A 302 11.69 17.72 -18.91
C ASP A 302 11.68 17.98 -17.39
N LYS A 303 10.55 17.73 -16.71
CA LYS A 303 10.44 17.84 -15.24
C LYS A 303 11.45 16.93 -14.55
N ARG A 304 11.55 15.66 -14.95
CA ARG A 304 12.52 14.71 -14.37
C ARG A 304 13.96 15.14 -14.65
N ASN A 305 14.28 15.54 -15.88
CA ASN A 305 15.61 15.97 -16.27
C ASN A 305 16.03 17.26 -15.56
N MET A 306 15.10 18.20 -15.35
CA MET A 306 15.33 19.42 -14.58
C MET A 306 15.67 19.10 -13.12
N LEU A 307 14.95 18.18 -12.48
CA LEU A 307 15.27 17.70 -11.13
C LEU A 307 16.67 17.06 -11.10
N ALA A 308 17.00 16.21 -12.08
CA ALA A 308 18.30 15.56 -12.16
C ALA A 308 19.44 16.56 -12.34
N SER A 309 19.28 17.60 -13.17
CA SER A 309 20.27 18.67 -13.34
C SER A 309 20.46 19.47 -12.07
N ARG A 310 19.37 19.87 -11.39
CA ARG A 310 19.44 20.59 -10.12
C ARG A 310 20.29 19.85 -9.08
N PHE A 311 20.13 18.55 -8.95
CA PHE A 311 20.88 17.76 -7.95
C PHE A 311 22.36 17.57 -8.27
N TYR A 312 22.74 17.70 -9.54
CA TYR A 312 24.12 17.53 -9.99
C TYR A 312 24.91 18.84 -9.92
N GLU A 313 24.21 19.97 -9.93
CA GLU A 313 24.77 21.31 -9.74
C GLU A 313 24.91 21.70 -8.26
N ASP A 314 24.11 21.10 -7.37
CA ASP A 314 24.15 21.21 -5.89
C ASP A 314 25.27 20.37 -5.25
#